data_AF-A4WMA7-F1
#
_entry.id   AF-A4WMA7-F1
#
_cell.length_a   1.000
_cell.length_b   1.000
_cell.length_c   1.000
_cell.angle_alpha   90.00
_cell.angle_beta   90.00
_cell.angle_gamma   90.00
#
_symmetry.space_group_name_H-M   'P 1'
#
loop_
_entity.id
_entity.type
_entity.pdbx_description
1 polymer ?
#
loop_
_entity_poly.entity_id
_entity_poly.type
_entity_poly.pdbx_seq_one_letter_code
_entity_poly.pdbx_strand_id
1 'polypeptide(L)'
;MKLELDVASEPFNGGHVVLKLAKSIFSMGREELVELKRVLDSVIAVESKKFSPEGFNILILEKEVHVIPRWCGDVNVAFFGGMKIVPLSREDVKEQVVKEVRL
;
A
#
# COMPACT_ATOMS: atom_id res chain seq x y z
N MET A 1 -13.03 13.53 -5.81
CA MET A 1 -13.04 12.46 -4.79
C MET A 1 -11.98 12.77 -3.75
N LYS A 2 -12.22 12.53 -2.46
CA LYS A 2 -11.17 12.65 -1.44
C LYS A 2 -10.57 11.26 -1.23
N LEU A 3 -9.35 11.06 -1.73
CA LEU A 3 -8.51 9.91 -1.42
C LEU A 3 -7.55 10.30 -0.31
N GLU A 4 -7.34 9.41 0.63
CA GLU A 4 -6.33 9.58 1.68
C GLU A 4 -5.39 8.37 1.61
N LEU A 5 -4.09 8.62 1.44
CA LEU A 5 -3.06 7.61 1.50
C LEU A 5 -2.39 7.67 2.88
N ASP A 6 -2.29 6.53 3.55
CA ASP A 6 -1.57 6.40 4.82
C ASP A 6 -0.91 5.02 4.92
N VAL A 7 -0.10 4.81 5.95
CA VAL A 7 0.50 3.52 6.27
C VAL A 7 -0.56 2.63 6.92
N ALA A 8 -0.68 1.38 6.46
CA ALA A 8 -1.61 0.42 7.06
C ALA A 8 -1.36 0.29 8.56
N SER A 9 -2.42 0.24 9.39
CA SER A 9 -2.31 0.17 10.86
C SER A 9 -1.46 -1.03 11.30
N GLU A 10 -1.67 -2.17 10.65
CA GLU A 10 -0.95 -3.43 10.83
C GLU A 10 -0.26 -3.80 9.51
N PRO A 11 0.93 -3.25 9.23
CA PRO A 11 1.59 -3.48 7.97
C PRO A 11 2.11 -4.92 7.89
N PHE A 12 1.69 -5.67 6.88
CA PHE A 12 2.34 -6.91 6.50
C PHE A 12 3.84 -6.69 6.22
N ASN A 13 4.23 -5.89 5.23
CA ASN A 13 5.63 -5.57 4.94
C ASN A 13 5.89 -4.07 5.08
N GLY A 14 7.17 -3.69 5.15
CA GLY A 14 7.56 -2.28 4.99
C GLY A 14 7.11 -1.77 3.62
N GLY A 15 6.54 -0.57 3.55
CA GLY A 15 5.87 -0.05 2.35
C GLY A 15 4.40 -0.45 2.21
N HIS A 16 3.82 -1.19 3.17
CA HIS A 16 2.38 -1.47 3.14
C HIS A 16 1.58 -0.19 3.44
N VAL A 17 0.97 0.36 2.39
CA VAL A 17 0.12 1.55 2.43
C VAL A 17 -1.33 1.21 2.12
N VAL A 18 -2.24 2.06 2.59
CA VAL A 18 -3.68 1.97 2.37
C VAL A 18 -4.21 3.27 1.79
N LEU A 19 -4.96 3.17 0.70
CA LEU A 19 -5.81 4.25 0.22
C LEU A 19 -7.19 4.10 0.83
N LYS A 20 -7.59 5.07 1.65
CA LYS A 20 -8.94 5.19 2.19
C LYS A 20 -9.83 5.94 1.21
N LEU A 21 -10.97 5.35 0.91
CA LEU A 21 -11.95 5.82 -0.06
C LEU A 21 -13.15 6.46 0.65
N ALA A 22 -13.66 7.56 0.09
CA ALA A 22 -14.85 8.22 0.63
C ALA A 22 -16.13 7.36 0.51
N LYS A 23 -16.18 6.44 -0.47
CA LYS A 23 -17.29 5.51 -0.70
C LYS A 23 -16.77 4.14 -1.13
N SER A 24 -17.69 3.18 -1.20
CA SER A 24 -17.35 1.81 -1.59
C SER A 24 -16.76 1.78 -3.01
N ILE A 25 -15.63 1.11 -3.19
CA ILE A 25 -15.00 0.91 -4.50
C ILE A 25 -15.94 0.27 -5.52
N PHE A 26 -16.83 -0.61 -5.05
CA PHE A 26 -17.80 -1.30 -5.88
C PHE A 26 -18.94 -0.39 -6.38
N SER A 27 -19.03 0.83 -5.84
CA SER A 27 -19.97 1.88 -6.24
C SER A 27 -19.31 3.07 -6.95
N MET A 28 -18.02 2.96 -7.26
CA MET A 28 -17.29 4.02 -7.95
C MET A 28 -17.65 4.04 -9.44
N GLY A 29 -17.84 5.25 -9.96
CA GLY A 29 -17.99 5.49 -11.39
C GLY A 29 -16.64 5.42 -12.11
N ARG A 30 -16.68 5.49 -13.44
CA ARG A 30 -15.49 5.36 -14.29
C ARG A 30 -14.42 6.40 -13.94
N GLU A 31 -14.79 7.66 -13.81
CA GLU A 31 -13.85 8.77 -13.57
C GLU A 31 -13.14 8.59 -12.22
N GLU A 32 -13.85 8.10 -11.21
CA GLU A 32 -13.29 7.85 -9.88
C GLU A 32 -12.35 6.64 -9.89
N LEU A 33 -12.67 5.60 -10.66
CA LEU A 33 -11.79 4.43 -10.84
C LEU A 33 -10.51 4.79 -11.62
N VAL A 34 -10.61 5.67 -12.63
CA VAL A 34 -9.44 6.20 -13.34
C VAL A 34 -8.53 6.96 -12.39
N GLU A 35 -9.11 7.78 -11.53
CA GLU A 35 -8.35 8.53 -10.53
C GLU A 35 -7.69 7.61 -9.49
N LEU A 36 -8.44 6.62 -8.98
CA LEU A 36 -7.89 5.60 -8.09
C LEU A 36 -6.71 4.88 -8.74
N LYS A 37 -6.84 4.49 -10.02
CA LYS A 37 -5.74 3.86 -10.76
C LYS A 37 -4.52 4.78 -10.88
N ARG A 38 -4.71 6.07 -11.17
CA ARG A 38 -3.62 7.07 -11.24
C ARG A 38 -2.82 7.11 -9.94
N VAL A 39 -3.49 7.11 -8.79
CA VAL A 39 -2.81 7.10 -7.49
C VAL A 39 -2.13 5.75 -7.23
N LEU A 40 -2.78 4.63 -7.53
CA LEU A 40 -2.17 3.29 -7.38
C LEU A 40 -0.90 3.14 -8.23
N ASP A 41 -0.92 3.60 -9.48
CA ASP A 41 0.24 3.61 -10.36
C ASP A 41 1.38 4.47 -9.75
N SER A 42 1.04 5.62 -9.15
CA SER A 42 2.03 6.48 -8.46
C SER A 42 2.62 5.81 -7.22
N VAL A 43 1.81 5.12 -6.41
CA VAL A 43 2.29 4.35 -5.24
C VAL A 43 3.27 3.27 -5.70
N ILE A 44 2.86 2.45 -6.68
CA ILE A 44 3.69 1.37 -7.21
C ILE A 44 5.00 1.91 -7.78
N ALA A 45 4.98 3.05 -8.49
CA ALA A 45 6.18 3.65 -9.04
C ALA A 45 7.16 4.14 -7.96
N VAL A 46 6.66 4.77 -6.89
CA VAL A 46 7.47 5.23 -5.76
C VAL A 46 8.07 4.03 -5.01
N GLU A 47 7.24 3.05 -4.65
CA GLU A 47 7.65 1.81 -3.99
C GLU A 47 8.70 1.04 -4.81
N SER A 48 8.49 0.91 -6.12
CA SER A 48 9.43 0.27 -7.05
C SER A 48 10.79 0.96 -7.04
N LYS A 49 10.80 2.29 -7.02
CA LYS A 49 12.02 3.09 -6.99
C LYS A 49 12.75 3.02 -5.64
N LYS A 50 12.01 3.01 -4.53
CA LYS A 50 12.58 3.12 -3.17
C LYS A 50 13.02 1.79 -2.60
N PHE A 51 12.24 0.73 -2.82
CA PHE A 51 12.45 -0.54 -2.14
C PHE A 51 12.67 -1.72 -3.09
N SER A 52 12.46 -1.53 -4.40
CA SER A 52 12.65 -2.57 -5.42
C SER A 52 11.97 -3.93 -5.07
N PRO A 53 10.67 -3.96 -4.71
CA PRO A 53 9.94 -5.20 -4.53
C PRO A 53 9.89 -6.03 -5.82
N GLU A 54 9.80 -7.34 -5.65
CA GLU A 54 9.65 -8.31 -6.75
C GLU A 54 8.21 -8.38 -7.25
N GLY A 55 7.25 -7.89 -6.45
CA GLY A 55 5.85 -7.81 -6.82
C GLY A 55 5.01 -7.07 -5.80
N PHE A 56 3.72 -6.98 -6.08
CA PHE A 56 2.75 -6.32 -5.20
C PHE A 56 1.52 -7.20 -5.04
N ASN A 57 0.98 -7.26 -3.82
CA ASN A 57 -0.40 -7.65 -3.63
C ASN A 57 -1.27 -6.41 -3.46
N ILE A 58 -2.40 -6.40 -4.16
CA ILE A 58 -3.42 -5.38 -4.03
C ILE A 58 -4.63 -6.03 -3.35
N LEU A 59 -4.91 -5.62 -2.12
CA LEU A 59 -6.10 -6.06 -1.40
C LEU A 59 -7.15 -4.95 -1.48
N ILE A 60 -8.32 -5.31 -1.99
CA ILE A 60 -9.46 -4.40 -2.12
C ILE A 60 -10.49 -4.79 -1.06
N LEU A 61 -10.79 -3.85 -0.18
CA LEU A 61 -11.89 -3.89 0.77
C LEU A 61 -12.87 -2.76 0.41
N GLU A 62 -14.10 -2.86 0.89
CA GLU A 62 -15.19 -1.90 0.63
C GLU A 62 -14.70 -0.46 0.42
N LYS A 63 -14.03 0.13 1.41
CA LYS A 63 -13.55 1.52 1.37
C LYS A 63 -12.03 1.64 1.46
N GLU A 64 -11.28 0.56 1.27
CA GLU A 64 -9.83 0.55 1.45
C GLU A 64 -9.16 -0.22 0.33
N VAL A 65 -8.11 0.34 -0.25
CA VAL A 65 -7.24 -0.37 -1.19
C VAL A 65 -5.84 -0.41 -0.62
N HIS A 66 -5.38 -1.60 -0.29
CA HIS A 66 -4.06 -1.84 0.26
C HIS A 66 -3.10 -2.17 -0.86
N VAL A 67 -1.90 -1.59 -0.78
CA VAL A 67 -0.77 -1.92 -1.65
C VAL A 67 0.32 -2.51 -0.77
N ILE A 68 0.68 -3.77 -1.03
CA ILE A 68 1.61 -4.54 -0.21
C ILE A 68 2.80 -4.94 -1.09
N PRO A 69 3.97 -4.30 -0.98
CA PRO A 69 5.16 -4.72 -1.69
C PRO A 69 5.63 -6.08 -1.17
N ARG A 70 6.12 -6.94 -2.05
CA ARG A 70 6.50 -8.34 -1.78
C ARG A 70 7.92 -8.65 -2.23
N TRP A 71 8.57 -9.53 -1.47
CA TRP A 71 9.88 -10.09 -1.80
C TRP A 71 9.90 -11.60 -1.56
N CYS A 72 10.71 -12.33 -2.32
CA CYS A 72 11.01 -13.72 -2.02
C CYS A 72 11.59 -13.84 -0.59
N GLY A 73 10.96 -14.68 0.24
CA GLY A 73 11.37 -14.90 1.63
C GLY A 73 10.92 -13.82 2.63
N ASP A 74 10.03 -12.90 2.23
CA ASP A 74 9.43 -11.91 3.16
C ASP A 74 8.54 -12.55 4.25
N VAL A 75 8.23 -13.82 4.10
CA VAL A 75 7.70 -14.73 5.12
C VAL A 75 8.79 -15.72 5.45
N ASN A 76 9.30 -15.67 6.68
CA ASN A 76 10.40 -16.52 7.16
C ASN A 76 9.97 -17.37 8.36
N VAL A 77 10.91 -18.09 8.97
CA VAL A 77 10.62 -19.02 10.08
C VAL A 77 9.95 -18.37 11.30
N ALA A 78 10.21 -17.09 11.57
CA ALA A 78 9.56 -16.37 12.67
C ALA A 78 8.04 -16.24 12.44
N PHE A 79 7.62 -16.20 11.17
CA PHE A 79 6.20 -16.15 10.81
C PHE A 79 5.44 -17.39 11.26
N PHE A 80 6.07 -18.57 11.25
CA PHE A 80 5.45 -19.80 11.76
C PHE A 80 5.25 -19.78 13.28
N GLY A 81 5.95 -18.89 14.00
CA GLY A 81 5.67 -18.59 15.41
C GLY A 81 4.57 -17.54 15.61
N GLY A 82 3.85 -17.14 14.56
CA GLY A 82 2.82 -16.10 14.61
C GLY A 82 3.38 -14.67 14.68
N MET A 83 4.69 -14.49 14.42
CA MET A 83 5.36 -13.19 14.49
C MET A 83 5.94 -12.80 13.13
N LYS A 84 5.67 -11.57 12.67
CA LYS A 84 6.29 -11.02 11.47
C LYS A 84 7.14 -9.82 11.82
N ILE A 85 8.39 -9.83 11.38
CA ILE A 85 9.32 -8.71 11.57
C ILE A 85 9.12 -7.74 10.40
N VAL A 86 8.83 -6.48 10.71
CA VAL A 86 8.73 -5.39 9.73
C VAL A 86 9.85 -4.39 10.03
N PRO A 87 10.89 -4.30 9.19
CA PRO A 87 12.11 -3.55 9.51
C PRO A 87 11.99 -2.04 9.27
N LEU A 88 10.87 -1.55 8.73
CA LEU A 88 10.60 -0.13 8.51
C LEU A 88 9.56 0.38 9.52
N SER A 89 9.82 1.54 10.12
CA SER A 89 8.84 2.22 10.96
C SER A 89 7.72 2.84 10.11
N ARG A 90 6.62 3.24 10.77
CA ARG A 90 5.53 3.94 10.08
C ARG A 90 6.01 5.30 9.55
N GLU A 91 6.87 5.96 10.30
CA GLU A 91 7.47 7.25 9.99
C GLU A 91 8.35 7.16 8.74
N ASP A 92 9.15 6.09 8.62
CA ASP A 92 9.97 5.84 7.43
C ASP A 92 9.12 5.69 6.17
N VAL A 93 8.03 4.91 6.25
CA VAL A 93 7.13 4.71 5.11
C VAL A 93 6.41 6.00 4.76
N LYS A 94 6.00 6.80 5.75
CA LYS A 94 5.38 8.11 5.49
C LYS A 94 6.33 9.05 4.74
N GLU A 95 7.59 9.11 5.16
CA GLU A 95 8.58 9.98 4.54
C GLU A 95 8.94 9.51 3.12
N GLN A 96 9.19 8.22 2.95
CA GLN A 96 9.72 7.69 1.70
C GLN A 96 8.66 7.42 0.63
N VAL A 97 7.40 7.24 1.04
CA VAL A 97 6.31 6.83 0.15
C VAL A 97 5.17 7.84 0.18
N VAL A 98 4.50 7.99 1.32
CA VAL A 98 3.23 8.75 1.38
C VAL A 98 3.42 10.21 0.94
N LYS A 99 4.53 10.84 1.34
CA LYS A 99 4.85 12.23 0.94
C LYS A 99 5.27 12.38 -0.53
N GLU A 100 5.78 11.32 -1.18
CA GLU A 100 6.22 11.35 -2.57
C GLU A 100 5.10 11.03 -3.57
N VAL A 101 4.03 10.37 -3.11
CA VAL A 101 2.89 10.01 -3.96
C VAL A 101 2.06 11.24 -4.30
N ARG A 102 1.73 11.37 -5.59
CA ARG A 102 0.85 12.43 -6.09
C ARG A 102 -0.60 11.95 -6.02
N LEU A 103 -1.36 12.53 -5.11
CA LEU A 103 -2.81 12.34 -5.01
C LEU A 103 -3.57 13.08 -6.12
#